data_AF-A0A962HBR3-F1
#
_entry.id   AF-A0A962HBR3-F1
#
_cell.length_a   1.000
_cell.length_b   1.000
_cell.length_c   1.000
_cell.angle_alpha   90.00
_cell.angle_beta   90.00
_cell.angle_gamma   90.00
#
_symmetry.space_group_name_H-M   'P 1'
#
loop_
_entity.id
_entity.type
_entity.pdbx_description
1 polymer ?
#
loop_
_entity_poly.entity_id
_entity_poly.type
_entity_poly.pdbx_seq_one_letter_code
_entity_poly.pdbx_strand_id
1 'polypeptide(L)'
;MLVVFAIGLLLGLLLGVGAVTSGRFTLPVAQPSPGASGIRAPAFPTIKRPDINVDTMIQLQQVRDALHAAEAMIRVDNLKGAAGLYERVLTQFDCSNQEARTGLKAVNPGRYAIVAKACPGANPLVQR
;
A
#
# COMPACT_ATOMS: atom_id res chain seq x y z
N MET A 1 -4.03 -58.49 -5.14
CA MET A 1 -3.64 -57.73 -3.94
C MET A 1 -4.63 -56.60 -3.74
N LEU A 2 -5.73 -56.90 -3.02
CA LEU A 2 -6.54 -55.89 -2.33
C LEU A 2 -5.73 -55.39 -1.13
N VAL A 3 -5.90 -54.13 -0.75
CA VAL A 3 -6.28 -53.71 0.61
C VAL A 3 -6.32 -52.18 0.65
N VAL A 4 -7.56 -51.68 0.54
CA VAL A 4 -8.03 -50.40 1.06
C VAL A 4 -8.32 -50.63 2.54
N PHE A 5 -7.53 -50.07 3.46
CA PHE A 5 -7.86 -49.96 4.89
C PHE A 5 -7.13 -48.72 5.43
N ALA A 6 -7.84 -47.64 5.74
CA ALA A 6 -8.51 -47.41 7.02
C ALA A 6 -7.52 -47.03 8.14
N ILE A 7 -7.34 -45.72 8.35
CA ILE A 7 -6.90 -45.16 9.62
C ILE A 7 -7.80 -43.95 9.90
N GLY A 8 -8.58 -44.02 10.98
CA GLY A 8 -8.96 -42.80 11.70
C GLY A 8 -10.45 -42.46 11.82
N LEU A 9 -11.35 -43.44 11.93
CA LEU A 9 -12.66 -43.22 12.55
C LEU A 9 -12.47 -43.16 14.07
N LEU A 10 -12.54 -41.99 14.71
CA LEU A 10 -13.23 -41.76 16.00
C LEU A 10 -13.03 -40.31 16.52
N LEU A 11 -14.10 -39.78 17.11
CA LEU A 11 -14.25 -38.53 17.86
C LEU A 11 -14.58 -37.24 17.07
N GLY A 12 -15.83 -36.81 17.23
CA GLY A 12 -16.31 -35.49 16.81
C GLY A 12 -17.82 -35.40 16.59
N LEU A 13 -18.59 -36.36 17.11
CA LEU A 13 -20.05 -36.32 17.18
C LEU A 13 -20.44 -35.28 18.24
N LEU A 14 -20.73 -34.04 17.84
CA LEU A 14 -21.46 -33.00 18.62
C LEU A 14 -21.51 -31.67 17.86
N LEU A 15 -22.36 -31.57 16.83
CA LEU A 15 -22.94 -30.28 16.44
C LEU A 15 -24.44 -30.47 16.36
N GLY A 16 -25.04 -30.50 17.55
CA GLY A 16 -26.46 -30.39 17.75
C GLY A 16 -26.96 -29.00 17.35
N VAL A 17 -28.12 -29.01 16.71
CA VAL A 17 -29.29 -28.17 17.02
C VAL A 17 -28.97 -26.71 17.40
N GLY A 18 -29.20 -25.82 16.43
CA GLY A 18 -29.30 -24.39 16.68
C GLY A 18 -30.14 -23.73 15.60
N ALA A 19 -31.46 -23.95 15.66
CA ALA A 19 -32.42 -23.13 14.91
C ALA A 19 -32.31 -21.69 15.41
N VAL A 20 -31.66 -20.82 14.64
CA VAL A 20 -31.66 -19.37 14.90
C VAL A 20 -33.03 -18.84 14.49
N THR A 21 -33.92 -18.74 15.47
CA THR A 21 -35.19 -18.03 15.33
C THR A 21 -34.86 -16.55 15.20
N SER A 22 -35.06 -15.98 14.01
CA SER A 22 -35.00 -14.53 13.81
C SER A 22 -36.20 -13.89 14.50
N GLY A 23 -36.06 -13.65 15.80
CA GLY A 23 -36.97 -12.79 16.55
C GLY A 23 -36.91 -11.38 15.96
N ARG A 24 -38.04 -10.93 15.41
CA ARG A 24 -38.27 -9.52 15.05
C ARG A 24 -38.19 -8.69 16.33
N PHE A 25 -37.03 -8.11 16.58
CA PHE A 25 -36.87 -7.08 17.59
C PHE A 25 -37.33 -5.75 16.98
N THR A 26 -38.63 -5.47 17.06
CA THR A 26 -39.18 -4.13 16.76
C THR A 26 -38.85 -3.22 17.94
N LEU A 27 -37.78 -2.43 17.80
CA LEU A 27 -37.56 -1.26 18.64
C LEU A 27 -38.66 -0.23 18.34
N PRO A 28 -39.33 0.34 19.35
CA PRO A 28 -40.20 1.48 19.13
C PRO A 28 -39.33 2.64 18.64
N VAL A 29 -39.62 3.13 17.43
CA VAL A 29 -39.01 4.36 16.91
C VAL A 29 -39.49 5.50 17.81
N ALA A 30 -38.59 6.06 18.60
CA ALA A 30 -38.87 7.28 19.33
C ALA A 30 -39.05 8.40 18.30
N GLN A 31 -40.30 8.83 18.10
CA GLN A 31 -40.64 9.99 17.27
C GLN A 31 -39.96 11.24 17.85
N PRO A 32 -39.19 12.02 17.08
CA PRO A 32 -38.73 13.31 17.55
C PRO A 32 -39.89 14.32 17.51
N SER A 33 -40.26 14.85 18.67
CA SER A 33 -41.20 15.96 18.83
C SER A 33 -40.76 17.20 18.04
N PRO A 34 -41.68 17.95 17.40
CA PRO A 34 -41.36 19.20 16.73
C PRO A 34 -41.45 20.34 17.75
N GLY A 35 -40.32 20.89 18.17
CA GLY A 35 -40.35 22.07 19.04
C GLY A 35 -39.01 22.44 19.64
N ALA A 36 -38.19 23.16 18.87
CA ALA A 36 -37.31 24.21 19.40
C ALA A 36 -36.63 24.93 18.21
N SER A 37 -37.29 25.98 17.72
CA SER A 37 -36.64 27.05 16.98
C SER A 37 -35.54 27.67 17.84
N GLY A 38 -34.37 27.92 17.22
CA GLY A 38 -33.44 28.95 17.70
C GLY A 38 -32.07 28.47 18.17
N ILE A 39 -31.30 27.81 17.30
CA ILE A 39 -29.83 27.84 17.42
C ILE A 39 -29.28 28.28 16.07
N ARG A 40 -28.77 29.52 15.99
CA ARG A 40 -27.95 29.97 14.87
C ARG A 40 -26.78 28.99 14.76
N ALA A 41 -26.71 28.26 13.66
CA ALA A 41 -25.57 27.41 13.36
C ALA A 41 -24.29 28.28 13.41
N PRO A 42 -23.25 27.89 14.16
CA PRO A 42 -21.98 28.57 14.06
C PRO A 42 -21.49 28.44 12.61
N ALA A 43 -21.17 29.56 11.97
CA ALA A 43 -20.52 29.57 10.68
C ALA A 43 -19.15 28.90 10.83
N PHE A 44 -19.09 27.60 10.54
CA PHE A 44 -17.84 26.87 10.51
C PHE A 44 -16.97 27.50 9.41
N PRO A 45 -15.75 27.98 9.72
CA PRO A 45 -14.83 28.42 8.69
C PRO A 45 -14.56 27.21 7.80
N THR A 46 -14.86 27.35 6.51
CA THR A 46 -14.56 26.32 5.51
C THR A 46 -13.05 26.22 5.41
N ILE A 47 -12.44 25.35 6.21
CA ILE A 47 -11.04 24.97 6.06
C ILE A 47 -10.95 24.32 4.68
N LYS A 48 -10.36 25.03 3.71
CA LYS A 48 -9.90 24.44 2.44
C LYS A 48 -9.00 23.27 2.82
N ARG A 49 -9.53 22.05 2.75
CA ARG A 49 -8.70 20.86 2.87
C ARG A 49 -7.67 20.95 1.74
N PRO A 50 -6.37 20.79 2.01
CA PRO A 50 -5.41 20.65 0.92
C PRO A 50 -5.88 19.43 0.12
N ASP A 51 -6.17 19.64 -1.16
CA ASP A 51 -6.41 18.56 -2.11
C ASP A 51 -5.17 17.65 -2.04
N ILE A 52 -5.32 16.51 -1.35
CA ILE A 52 -4.30 15.47 -1.35
C ILE A 52 -4.27 14.99 -2.79
N ASN A 53 -3.23 15.39 -3.52
CA ASN A 53 -3.01 14.93 -4.87
C ASN A 53 -2.78 13.41 -4.80
N VAL A 54 -3.82 12.64 -5.13
CA VAL A 54 -3.81 11.18 -5.00
C VAL A 54 -2.76 10.58 -5.93
N ASP A 55 -2.50 11.21 -7.08
CA ASP A 55 -1.51 10.78 -8.05
C ASP A 55 -0.08 10.85 -7.50
N THR A 56 0.26 11.88 -6.71
CA THR A 56 1.59 11.97 -6.08
C THR A 56 1.78 10.92 -5.01
N MET A 57 0.73 10.58 -4.25
CA MET A 57 0.77 9.50 -3.26
C MET A 57 0.97 8.12 -3.92
N ILE A 58 0.31 7.88 -5.06
CA ILE A 58 0.49 6.63 -5.83
C ILE A 58 1.91 6.50 -6.36
N GLN A 59 2.48 7.57 -6.93
CA GLN A 59 3.87 7.54 -7.42
C GLN A 59 4.88 7.28 -6.30
N LEU A 60 4.69 7.92 -5.14
CA LEU A 60 5.58 7.75 -4.01
C LEU A 60 5.53 6.32 -3.44
N GLN A 61 4.35 5.70 -3.45
CA GLN A 61 4.20 4.29 -3.12
C GLN A 61 4.91 3.38 -4.11
N GLN A 62 4.75 3.62 -5.43
CA GLN A 62 5.41 2.84 -6.47
C GLN A 62 6.95 2.91 -6.38
N VAL A 63 7.50 4.07 -6.02
CA VAL A 63 8.93 4.23 -5.76
C VAL A 63 9.36 3.37 -4.57
N ARG A 64 8.65 3.43 -3.44
CA ARG A 64 8.96 2.63 -2.24
C ARG A 64 8.87 1.14 -2.49
N ASP A 65 7.86 0.70 -3.24
CA ASP A 65 7.68 -0.72 -3.58
C ASP A 65 8.83 -1.20 -4.48
N ALA A 66 9.26 -0.39 -5.45
CA ALA A 66 10.39 -0.71 -6.31
C ALA A 66 11.72 -0.78 -5.53
N LEU A 67 11.96 0.13 -4.59
CA LEU A 67 13.14 0.12 -3.73
C LEU A 67 13.17 -1.11 -2.82
N HIS A 68 12.08 -1.41 -2.13
CA HIS A 68 11.98 -2.61 -1.28
C HIS A 68 12.13 -3.90 -2.10
N ALA A 69 11.53 -3.98 -3.28
CA ALA A 69 11.69 -5.12 -4.16
C ALA A 69 13.14 -5.27 -4.63
N ALA A 70 13.85 -4.16 -4.89
CA ALA A 70 15.26 -4.19 -5.25
C ALA A 70 16.13 -4.74 -4.10
N GLU A 71 15.89 -4.29 -2.87
CA GLU A 71 16.57 -4.83 -1.69
C GLU A 71 16.30 -6.31 -1.47
N ALA A 72 15.04 -6.75 -1.63
CA ALA A 72 14.67 -8.15 -1.54
C ALA A 72 15.39 -8.99 -2.61
N MET A 73 15.54 -8.45 -3.84
CA MET A 73 16.29 -9.10 -4.92
C MET A 73 17.78 -9.23 -4.60
N ILE A 74 18.39 -8.25 -3.90
CA ILE A 74 19.78 -8.36 -3.44
C ILE A 74 19.92 -9.53 -2.44
N ARG A 75 18.96 -9.70 -1.52
CA ARG A 75 19.01 -10.78 -0.52
C ARG A 75 18.96 -12.18 -1.12
N VAL A 76 18.38 -12.33 -2.31
CA VAL A 76 18.35 -13.59 -3.07
C VAL A 76 19.41 -13.63 -4.18
N ASP A 77 20.43 -12.79 -4.10
CA ASP A 77 21.55 -12.67 -5.04
C ASP A 77 21.17 -12.32 -6.50
N ASN A 78 19.95 -11.82 -6.70
CA ASN A 78 19.47 -11.33 -8.00
C ASN A 78 19.88 -9.87 -8.23
N LEU A 79 21.17 -9.64 -8.36
CA LEU A 79 21.75 -8.30 -8.57
C LEU A 79 21.28 -7.65 -9.88
N LYS A 80 21.04 -8.44 -10.94
CA LYS A 80 20.55 -7.92 -12.22
C LYS A 80 19.12 -7.37 -12.10
N GLY A 81 18.25 -8.08 -11.38
CA GLY A 81 16.89 -7.65 -11.10
C GLY A 81 16.87 -6.38 -10.23
N ALA A 82 17.64 -6.37 -9.15
CA ALA A 82 17.78 -5.20 -8.27
C ALA A 82 18.25 -3.96 -9.04
N ALA A 83 19.27 -4.10 -9.88
CA ALA A 83 19.74 -3.00 -10.74
C ALA A 83 18.66 -2.49 -11.71
N GLY A 84 17.80 -3.39 -12.23
CA GLY A 84 16.68 -3.01 -13.08
C GLY A 84 15.65 -2.15 -12.36
N LEU A 85 15.34 -2.50 -11.11
CA LEU A 85 14.40 -1.75 -10.28
C LEU A 85 14.94 -0.37 -9.89
N TYR A 86 16.21 -0.28 -9.47
CA TYR A 86 16.82 1.02 -9.17
C TYR A 86 16.92 1.92 -10.40
N GLU A 87 17.28 1.37 -11.56
CA GLU A 87 17.26 2.14 -12.82
C GLU A 87 15.86 2.64 -13.15
N ARG A 88 14.83 1.81 -12.96
CA ARG A 88 13.44 2.20 -13.17
C ARG A 88 13.05 3.37 -12.26
N VAL A 89 13.43 3.34 -10.99
CA VAL A 89 13.20 4.46 -10.06
C VAL A 89 13.81 5.76 -10.58
N LEU A 90 15.07 5.71 -11.03
CA LEU A 90 15.78 6.89 -11.52
C LEU A 90 15.27 7.42 -12.87
N THR A 91 14.80 6.54 -13.74
CA THR A 91 14.40 6.91 -15.11
C THR A 91 12.92 7.22 -15.27
N GLN A 92 12.04 6.60 -14.47
CA GLN A 92 10.59 6.75 -14.61
C GLN A 92 9.95 7.62 -13.52
N PHE A 93 10.57 7.74 -12.35
CA PHE A 93 9.95 8.40 -11.21
C PHE A 93 10.74 9.61 -10.73
N ASP A 94 11.95 9.37 -10.20
CA ASP A 94 12.77 10.42 -9.60
C ASP A 94 14.26 10.18 -9.86
N CYS A 95 14.76 10.96 -10.81
CA CYS A 95 16.17 11.09 -11.18
C CYS A 95 17.11 11.41 -10.02
N SER A 96 16.60 12.13 -9.02
CA SER A 96 17.36 12.60 -7.87
C SER A 96 17.27 11.66 -6.66
N ASN A 97 16.55 10.54 -6.78
CA ASN A 97 16.37 9.60 -5.68
C ASN A 97 17.71 9.00 -5.21
N GLN A 98 18.17 9.44 -4.05
CA GLN A 98 19.50 9.12 -3.54
C GLN A 98 19.66 7.63 -3.18
N GLU A 99 18.58 6.99 -2.74
CA GLU A 99 18.56 5.57 -2.39
C GLU A 99 18.74 4.72 -3.65
N ALA A 100 18.01 5.02 -4.72
CA ALA A 100 18.17 4.33 -6.00
C ALA A 100 19.54 4.58 -6.65
N ARG A 101 20.11 5.78 -6.53
CA ARG A 101 21.46 6.08 -7.03
C ARG A 101 22.51 5.27 -6.28
N THR A 102 22.41 5.21 -4.96
CA THR A 102 23.36 4.49 -4.11
C THR A 102 23.25 2.98 -4.32
N GLY A 103 22.02 2.45 -4.35
CA GLY A 103 21.73 1.06 -4.63
C GLY A 103 22.22 0.63 -6.02
N LEU A 104 21.91 1.40 -7.07
CA LEU A 104 22.37 1.08 -8.42
C LEU A 104 23.90 1.14 -8.54
N LYS A 105 24.55 2.12 -7.90
CA LYS A 105 26.02 2.23 -7.89
C LYS A 105 26.68 1.03 -7.21
N ALA A 106 26.09 0.53 -6.12
CA ALA A 106 26.60 -0.62 -5.39
C ALA A 106 26.40 -1.94 -6.16
N VAL A 107 25.23 -2.12 -6.77
CA VAL A 107 24.86 -3.37 -7.43
C VAL A 107 25.39 -3.46 -8.87
N ASN A 108 25.40 -2.35 -9.61
CA ASN A 108 25.86 -2.31 -10.99
C ASN A 108 26.42 -0.92 -11.37
N PRO A 109 27.72 -0.66 -11.12
CA PRO A 109 28.35 0.63 -11.38
C PRO A 109 28.37 1.00 -12.88
N GLY A 110 28.39 0.01 -13.78
CA GLY A 110 28.34 0.22 -15.22
C GLY A 110 27.00 0.82 -15.67
N ARG A 111 25.88 0.23 -15.21
CA ARG A 111 24.54 0.79 -15.45
C ARG A 111 24.37 2.14 -14.77
N TYR A 112 24.87 2.31 -13.54
CA TYR A 112 24.85 3.60 -12.87
C TYR A 112 25.52 4.70 -13.71
N ALA A 113 26.68 4.44 -14.34
CA ALA A 113 27.36 5.44 -15.16
C ALA A 113 26.55 5.85 -16.41
N ILE A 114 25.75 4.94 -16.98
CA ILE A 114 24.86 5.24 -18.11
C ILE A 114 23.67 6.07 -17.61
N VAL A 115 23.01 5.65 -16.54
CA VAL A 115 21.85 6.33 -15.97
C VAL A 115 22.23 7.70 -15.41
N ALA A 116 23.38 7.85 -14.78
CA ALA A 116 23.86 9.14 -14.24
C ALA A 116 24.17 10.16 -15.34
N LYS A 117 24.49 9.71 -16.57
CA LYS A 117 24.65 10.61 -17.73
C LYS A 117 23.29 11.05 -18.27
N ALA A 118 22.32 10.13 -18.35
CA ALA A 118 20.95 10.44 -18.77
C ALA A 118 20.21 11.28 -17.72
N CYS A 119 20.61 11.11 -16.45
CA CYS A 119 19.94 11.65 -15.28
C CYS A 119 20.97 12.22 -14.30
N PRO A 120 21.47 13.46 -14.52
CA PRO A 120 22.54 14.04 -13.72
C PRO A 120 22.14 14.28 -12.25
N GLY A 121 20.83 14.25 -11.96
CA GLY A 121 20.26 14.49 -10.63
C GLY A 121 20.52 15.89 -10.08
N ALA A 122 20.87 16.84 -10.94
CA ALA A 122 20.66 18.24 -10.65
C ALA A 122 19.16 18.50 -10.75
N ASN A 123 18.49 18.57 -9.62
CA ASN A 123 17.15 19.14 -9.58
C ASN A 123 17.31 20.65 -9.87
N PRO A 124 16.88 21.18 -11.03
CA PRO A 124 17.01 22.62 -11.30
C PRO A 124 16.15 23.48 -10.35
N LEU A 125 15.30 22.86 -9.52
CA LEU A 125 14.42 23.52 -8.56
C LEU A 125 15.05 23.72 -7.16
N VAL A 126 16.29 23.27 -6.91
CA VAL A 126 17.00 23.43 -5.61
C VAL A 126 18.14 24.46 -5.70
N GLN A 127 18.23 25.23 -6.80
CA GLN A 127 19.21 26.32 -6.97
C GLN A 127 18.59 27.72 -6.92
N ARG A 128 17.49 27.94 -6.19
CA ARG A 128 16.93 29.28 -5.98
C ARG A 128 16.83 29.62 -4.50
#